data_AF-A0A412TJC6-F1
#
_entry.id   AF-A0A412TJC6-F1
#
_cell.length_a   1.000
_cell.length_b   1.000
_cell.length_c   1.000
_cell.angle_alpha   90.00
_cell.angle_beta   90.00
_cell.angle_gamma   90.00
#
_symmetry.space_group_name_H-M   'P 1'
#
loop_
_entity.id
_entity.type
_entity.pdbx_description
1 polymer ?
#
loop_
_entity_poly.entity_id
_entity_poly.type
_entity_poly.pdbx_seq_one_letter_code
_entity_poly.pdbx_strand_id
1 'polypeptide(L)'
;ISNAERGYDIITFGNGKFVVAEGYRGNTQTTTDGVTWTTPNTSSGNHSWQDIAAGNGKFILVGSNGYIATSTDGITWAPTQIKNEAGSPVTLILYGVGATQ
;
A
#
# COMPACT_ATOMS: atom_id res chain seq x y z
N ILE A 1 0.75 -22.15 6.57
CA ILE A 1 2.18 -21.80 6.80
C ILE A 1 2.19 -20.35 7.28
N SER A 2 2.07 -20.12 8.59
CA SER A 2 1.97 -18.78 9.15
C SER A 2 3.38 -18.18 9.25
N ASN A 3 3.62 -17.16 8.42
CA ASN A 3 4.89 -16.45 8.38
C ASN A 3 4.96 -15.44 9.53
N ALA A 4 4.88 -15.90 10.78
CA ALA A 4 4.90 -15.07 11.98
C ALA A 4 6.22 -14.31 12.22
N GLU A 5 7.16 -14.35 11.25
CA GLU A 5 8.39 -13.57 11.21
C GLU A 5 8.36 -12.44 10.17
N ARG A 6 7.26 -12.26 9.43
CA ARG A 6 7.15 -11.23 8.38
C ARG A 6 6.50 -9.98 8.97
N GLY A 7 7.15 -8.83 8.76
CA GLY A 7 6.79 -7.53 9.34
C GLY A 7 5.32 -7.16 9.16
N TYR A 8 4.87 -6.21 9.98
CA TYR A 8 3.49 -5.77 10.11
C TYR A 8 2.76 -5.68 8.74
N ASP A 9 1.65 -6.41 8.63
CA ASP A 9 0.71 -6.32 7.52
C ASP A 9 -0.37 -5.29 7.87
N ILE A 10 -0.66 -4.37 6.96
CA ILE A 10 -1.75 -3.40 7.13
C ILE A 10 -2.90 -3.77 6.19
N ILE A 11 -4.14 -3.68 6.67
CA ILE A 11 -5.36 -4.04 5.93
C ILE A 11 -6.34 -2.87 5.84
N THR A 12 -7.00 -2.73 4.69
CA THR A 12 -8.15 -1.84 4.52
C THR A 12 -9.29 -2.55 3.77
N PHE A 13 -10.49 -1.96 3.82
CA PHE A 13 -11.63 -2.37 3.00
C PHE A 13 -12.14 -1.19 2.17
N GLY A 14 -12.30 -1.40 0.87
CA GLY A 14 -12.79 -0.40 -0.06
C GLY A 14 -13.22 -1.05 -1.37
N ASN A 15 -14.11 -0.40 -2.12
CA ASN A 15 -14.58 -0.90 -3.42
C ASN A 15 -15.03 -2.37 -3.39
N GLY A 16 -15.62 -2.84 -2.29
CA GLY A 16 -16.11 -4.21 -2.13
C GLY A 16 -15.03 -5.28 -1.93
N LYS A 17 -13.78 -4.92 -1.59
CA LYS A 17 -12.68 -5.86 -1.34
C LYS A 17 -11.83 -5.46 -0.15
N PHE A 18 -11.19 -6.45 0.45
CA PHE A 18 -10.09 -6.25 1.37
C PHE A 18 -8.78 -6.14 0.60
N VAL A 19 -7.91 -5.24 1.04
CA VAL A 19 -6.57 -5.03 0.50
C VAL A 19 -5.58 -5.03 1.65
N VAL A 20 -4.54 -5.86 1.53
CA VAL A 20 -3.44 -5.99 2.50
C VAL A 20 -2.16 -5.51 1.84
N ALA A 21 -1.35 -4.75 2.55
CA ALA A 21 0.00 -4.39 2.15
C ALA A 21 1.01 -5.03 3.11
N GLU A 22 1.99 -5.74 2.54
CA GLU A 22 3.11 -6.33 3.28
C GLU A 22 4.16 -5.24 3.53
N GLY A 23 4.27 -4.78 4.77
CA GLY A 23 5.11 -3.63 5.10
C GLY A 23 6.60 -3.83 4.88
N TYR A 24 7.11 -5.07 4.90
CA TYR A 24 8.55 -5.33 4.70
C TYR A 24 8.93 -5.71 3.27
N ARG A 25 8.00 -6.29 2.50
CA ARG A 25 8.28 -6.80 1.14
C ARG A 25 7.74 -5.91 0.04
N GLY A 26 6.83 -4.99 0.38
CA GLY A 26 6.19 -4.11 -0.58
C GLY A 26 5.10 -4.78 -1.43
N ASN A 27 4.79 -6.05 -1.17
CA ASN A 27 3.72 -6.77 -1.85
C ASN A 27 2.35 -6.25 -1.39
N THR A 28 1.34 -6.44 -2.21
CA THR A 28 -0.05 -6.31 -1.77
C THR A 28 -0.81 -7.61 -2.03
N GLN A 29 -1.91 -7.81 -1.32
CA GLN A 29 -2.81 -8.94 -1.50
C GLN A 29 -4.24 -8.43 -1.45
N THR A 30 -5.14 -9.05 -2.22
CA THR A 30 -6.57 -8.67 -2.21
C THR A 30 -7.48 -9.88 -2.12
N THR A 31 -8.66 -9.66 -1.56
CA THR A 31 -9.74 -10.66 -1.50
C THR A 31 -11.11 -9.98 -1.48
N THR A 32 -12.12 -10.66 -2.02
CA THR A 32 -13.53 -10.25 -1.92
C THR A 32 -14.31 -11.06 -0.88
N ASP A 33 -13.77 -12.19 -0.44
CA ASP A 33 -14.45 -13.15 0.45
C ASP A 33 -13.75 -13.34 1.81
N GLY A 34 -12.53 -12.80 1.98
CA GLY A 34 -11.73 -12.96 3.19
C GLY A 34 -11.04 -14.33 3.30
N VAL A 35 -11.30 -15.24 2.37
CA VAL A 35 -10.85 -16.65 2.40
C VAL A 35 -9.82 -16.91 1.31
N THR A 36 -10.10 -16.46 0.09
CA THR A 36 -9.25 -16.63 -1.08
C THR A 36 -8.50 -15.34 -1.36
N TRP A 37 -7.17 -15.40 -1.28
CA TRP A 37 -6.31 -14.24 -1.45
C TRP A 37 -5.55 -14.31 -2.77
N THR A 38 -5.56 -13.20 -3.50
CA THR A 38 -4.76 -13.00 -4.71
C THR A 38 -3.61 -12.08 -4.38
N THR A 39 -2.37 -12.50 -4.63
CA THR A 39 -1.17 -11.67 -4.54
C THR A 39 -0.83 -11.17 -5.94
N PRO A 40 -1.16 -9.92 -6.30
CA PRO A 40 -0.73 -9.38 -7.57
C PRO A 40 0.79 -9.25 -7.57
N ASN A 41 1.42 -9.47 -8.72
CA ASN A 41 2.82 -9.10 -8.92
C ASN A 41 2.91 -7.56 -8.94
N THR A 42 2.88 -6.93 -7.77
CA THR A 42 2.89 -5.46 -7.68
C THR A 42 4.29 -4.92 -7.90
N SER A 43 4.39 -4.03 -8.88
CA SER A 43 5.42 -2.99 -9.11
C SER A 43 6.74 -3.18 -8.37
N SER A 44 7.78 -3.52 -9.13
CA SER A 44 9.20 -3.57 -8.75
C SER A 44 9.59 -2.53 -7.69
N GLY A 45 9.86 -2.96 -6.46
CA GLY A 45 10.47 -2.14 -5.42
C GLY A 45 9.95 -2.43 -4.02
N ASN A 46 10.88 -2.59 -3.07
CA ASN A 46 10.54 -2.60 -1.66
C ASN A 46 10.39 -1.15 -1.18
N HIS A 47 9.15 -0.66 -1.12
CA HIS A 47 8.84 0.71 -0.66
C HIS A 47 8.61 0.80 0.86
N SER A 48 8.59 -0.35 1.52
CA SER A 48 8.25 -0.53 2.93
C SER A 48 6.97 0.22 3.34
N TRP A 49 5.83 -0.27 2.87
CA TRP A 49 4.51 0.33 3.13
C TRP A 49 4.20 0.36 4.64
N GLN A 50 3.69 1.47 5.12
CA GLN A 50 3.44 1.72 6.55
C GLN A 50 1.96 1.86 6.88
N ASP A 51 1.15 2.36 5.93
CA ASP A 51 -0.28 2.50 6.13
C ASP A 51 -1.04 2.49 4.79
N ILE A 52 -2.34 2.17 4.85
CA ILE A 52 -3.26 2.12 3.72
C ILE A 52 -4.64 2.68 4.09
N ALA A 53 -5.21 3.51 3.20
CA ALA A 53 -6.58 4.00 3.33
C ALA A 53 -7.38 3.81 2.04
N ALA A 54 -8.70 3.70 2.17
CA ALA A 54 -9.64 3.63 1.06
C ALA A 54 -10.74 4.69 1.19
N GLY A 55 -11.06 5.35 0.09
CA GLY A 55 -12.10 6.38 0.01
C GLY A 55 -12.27 6.90 -1.41
N ASN A 56 -13.44 7.46 -1.74
CA ASN A 56 -13.72 8.05 -3.05
C ASN A 56 -13.37 7.13 -4.25
N GLY A 57 -13.61 5.82 -4.11
CA GLY A 57 -13.31 4.85 -5.16
C GLY A 57 -11.83 4.51 -5.35
N LYS A 58 -10.95 4.92 -4.42
CA LYS A 58 -9.50 4.74 -4.51
C LYS A 58 -8.90 4.17 -3.22
N PHE A 59 -7.74 3.55 -3.37
CA PHE A 59 -6.82 3.14 -2.31
C PHE A 59 -5.56 4.00 -2.37
N ILE A 60 -5.00 4.30 -1.20
CA ILE A 60 -3.78 5.08 -1.04
C ILE A 60 -2.86 4.34 -0.08
N LEU A 61 -1.62 4.08 -0.52
CA LEU A 61 -0.52 3.56 0.26
C LEU A 61 0.48 4.66 0.57
N VAL A 62 1.06 4.61 1.76
CA VAL A 62 2.20 5.44 2.14
C VAL A 62 3.33 4.57 2.69
N GLY A 63 4.57 4.95 2.40
CA GLY A 63 5.75 4.15 2.70
C GLY A 63 6.96 4.98 3.15
N SER A 64 8.10 4.31 3.21
CA SER A 64 9.38 4.93 3.50
C SER A 64 9.86 5.86 2.37
N ASN A 65 10.85 6.71 2.64
CA ASN A 65 11.47 7.60 1.64
C ASN A 65 10.48 8.43 0.80
N GLY A 66 9.37 8.85 1.41
CA GLY A 66 8.35 9.66 0.73
C GLY A 66 7.59 8.92 -0.38
N TYR A 67 7.60 7.58 -0.40
CA TYR A 67 6.81 6.82 -1.36
C TYR A 67 5.32 6.88 -1.02
N ILE A 68 4.52 7.15 -2.05
CA ILE A 68 3.06 7.05 -2.03
C ILE A 68 2.64 6.23 -3.26
N ALA A 69 1.56 5.45 -3.15
CA ALA A 69 0.97 4.78 -4.31
C ALA A 69 -0.54 4.86 -4.26
N THR A 70 -1.18 5.00 -5.42
CA THR A 70 -2.64 4.98 -5.54
C THR A 70 -3.11 3.86 -6.43
N SER A 71 -4.30 3.37 -6.16
CA SER A 71 -4.96 2.33 -6.95
C SER A 71 -6.48 2.53 -6.96
N THR A 72 -7.17 2.16 -8.04
CA THR A 72 -8.64 2.09 -8.09
C THR A 72 -9.17 0.66 -7.89
N ASP A 73 -8.32 -0.35 -8.10
CA ASP A 73 -8.69 -1.77 -8.10
C ASP A 73 -8.05 -2.57 -6.93
N GLY A 74 -7.11 -1.95 -6.20
CA GLY A 74 -6.33 -2.57 -5.13
C GLY A 74 -5.25 -3.54 -5.63
N ILE A 75 -5.08 -3.65 -6.95
CA ILE A 75 -4.23 -4.65 -7.62
C ILE A 75 -3.12 -3.95 -8.39
N THR A 76 -3.48 -2.93 -9.17
CA THR A 76 -2.58 -2.12 -9.96
C THR A 76 -2.25 -0.85 -9.19
N TRP A 77 -0.97 -0.62 -8.92
CA TRP A 77 -0.50 0.51 -8.13
C TRP A 77 0.39 1.43 -8.97
N ALA A 78 0.21 2.74 -8.78
CA ALA A 78 1.07 3.77 -9.37
C ALA A 78 1.95 4.40 -8.28
N PRO A 79 3.13 3.82 -7.97
CA PRO A 79 4.04 4.38 -6.97
C PRO A 79 4.72 5.65 -7.50
N THR A 80 4.81 6.66 -6.63
CA THR A 80 5.57 7.88 -6.86
C THR A 80 6.29 8.29 -5.58
N GLN A 81 7.38 9.02 -5.74
CA GLN A 81 8.18 9.52 -4.63
C GLN A 81 8.01 11.02 -4.51
N ILE A 82 7.66 11.50 -3.31
CA ILE A 82 7.59 12.93 -3.03
C ILE A 82 9.01 13.51 -3.11
N LYS A 83 9.13 14.64 -3.82
CA LYS A 83 10.39 15.35 -4.04
C LYS A 83 10.27 16.79 -3.57
N ASN A 84 11.38 17.38 -3.12
CA ASN A 84 11.46 18.79 -2.80
C ASN A 84 11.58 19.66 -4.07
N GLU A 85 11.63 20.97 -3.91
CA GLU A 85 11.76 21.95 -5.01
C GLU A 85 13.01 21.73 -5.87
N ALA A 86 14.07 21.16 -5.29
CA ALA A 86 15.30 20.80 -5.99
C ALA A 86 15.22 19.44 -6.71
N GLY A 87 14.06 18.76 -6.69
CA GLY A 87 13.86 17.45 -7.31
C GLY A 87 14.46 16.27 -6.55
N SER A 88 15.01 16.51 -5.35
CA SER A 88 15.57 15.45 -4.50
C SER A 88 14.46 14.74 -3.72
N PRO A 89 14.53 13.41 -3.56
CA PRO A 89 13.58 12.66 -2.73
C PRO A 89 13.48 13.20 -1.31
N VAL A 90 12.26 13.31 -0.81
CA VAL A 90 12.02 13.56 0.60
C VAL A 90 12.22 12.25 1.36
N THR A 91 13.11 12.21 2.34
CA THR A 91 13.50 10.99 3.08
C THR A 91 12.64 10.72 4.32
N LEU A 92 11.40 11.22 4.33
CA LEU A 92 10.47 10.99 5.43
C LEU A 92 9.85 9.59 5.35
N ILE A 93 9.51 9.03 6.51
CA ILE A 93 8.64 7.86 6.63
C ILE A 93 7.25 8.37 6.95
N LEU A 94 6.28 8.00 6.11
CA LEU A 94 4.87 8.35 6.32
C LEU A 94 4.19 7.21 7.06
N TYR A 95 3.72 7.46 8.28
CA TYR A 95 3.14 6.43 9.15
C TYR A 95 1.63 6.32 9.10
N GLY A 96 0.94 7.26 8.45
CA GLY A 96 -0.50 7.35 8.49
C GLY A 96 -1.07 8.00 7.23
N VAL A 97 -2.19 7.46 6.75
CA VAL A 97 -2.96 8.05 5.66
C VAL A 97 -4.45 7.97 5.96
N GLY A 98 -5.16 9.07 5.70
CA GLY A 98 -6.61 9.14 5.78
C GLY A 98 -7.22 9.35 4.40
N ALA A 99 -8.35 8.73 4.15
CA ALA A 99 -9.17 8.99 2.96
C ALA A 99 -10.59 9.36 3.40
N THR A 100 -11.19 10.33 2.72
CA THR A 100 -12.58 10.73 2.94
C THR A 100 -13.48 10.13 1.87
N GLN A 101 -14.76 9.96 2.20
CA GLN A 101 -15.82 9.65 1.23
C GLN A 101 -16.23 10.90 0.44
#